data_AF-A0A821YDP9-F1
#
_entry.id   AF-A0A821YDP9-F1
#
_cell.length_a   1.000
_cell.length_b   1.000
_cell.length_c   1.000
_cell.angle_alpha   90.00
_cell.angle_beta   90.00
_cell.angle_gamma   90.00
#
_symmetry.space_group_name_H-M   'P 1'
#
loop_
_entity.id
_entity.type
_entity.pdbx_description
1 polymer ?
#
loop_
_entity_poly.entity_id
_entity_poly.type
_entity_poly.pdbx_seq_one_letter_code
_entity_poly.pdbx_strand_id
1 'polypeptide(L)' 'MDGCGQIQCVNGGVCYENLPDLSISAYCLCKNGYTGKFCEIEYFQCQGNGRFLDQYNCANGK' A
#
# COMPACT_ATOMS: atom_id res chain seq x y z
N MET A 1 0.79 6.32 -20.58
CA MET A 1 1.47 7.23 -19.64
C MET A 1 0.84 6.95 -18.29
N ASP A 2 1.50 6.21 -17.41
CA ASP A 2 1.12 6.19 -15.98
C ASP A 2 2.39 6.15 -15.13
N GLY A 3 3.00 7.34 -15.01
CA GLY A 3 4.08 7.64 -14.09
C GLY A 3 3.58 8.31 -12.80
N CYS A 4 4.49 8.79 -11.97
CA CYS A 4 4.18 9.52 -10.73
C CYS A 4 3.62 10.92 -10.97
N GLY A 5 3.64 11.42 -12.21
CA GLY A 5 2.91 12.61 -12.60
C GLY A 5 1.37 12.44 -12.56
N GLN A 6 0.88 11.20 -12.70
CA GLN A 6 -0.56 10.89 -12.71
C GLN A 6 -1.00 10.07 -11.49
N ILE A 7 -0.08 9.32 -10.87
CA ILE A 7 -0.33 8.55 -9.65
C ILE A 7 -0.11 9.42 -8.41
N GLN A 8 -1.13 9.52 -7.56
CA GLN A 8 -1.06 10.19 -6.27
C GLN A 8 -1.19 9.15 -5.16
N CYS A 9 -0.08 8.86 -4.48
CA CYS A 9 -0.10 8.01 -3.30
C CYS A 9 -0.58 8.82 -2.09
N VAL A 10 -1.57 8.31 -1.36
CA VAL A 10 -2.13 8.95 -0.17
C VAL A 10 -1.54 8.34 1.11
N ASN A 11 -1.92 8.86 2.28
CA ASN A 11 -1.53 8.35 3.60
C ASN A 11 -0.01 8.22 3.81
N GLY A 12 0.77 9.10 3.17
CA GLY A 12 2.23 9.10 3.27
C GLY A 12 2.91 7.98 2.47
N GLY A 13 2.24 7.39 1.49
CA GLY A 13 2.86 6.54 0.48
C GLY A 13 3.79 7.33 -0.44
N VAL A 14 4.81 6.66 -0.98
CA VAL A 14 5.81 7.25 -1.90
C VAL A 14 5.63 6.63 -3.27
N CYS A 15 5.52 7.47 -4.29
CA CYS A 15 5.40 6.99 -5.67
C CYS A 15 6.77 6.66 -6.26
N TYR A 16 6.87 5.49 -6.90
CA TYR A 16 8.06 5.06 -7.64
C TYR A 16 7.71 4.81 -9.10
N GLU A 17 8.56 5.30 -9.99
CA GLU A 17 8.46 5.04 -11.42
C GLU A 17 9.47 3.95 -11.80
N ASN A 18 9.01 3.01 -12.62
CA ASN A 18 9.82 2.01 -13.27
C ASN A 18 9.66 2.19 -14.78
N LEU A 19 10.80 2.22 -15.49
CA LEU A 19 10.88 2.41 -16.93
C LEU A 19 11.41 1.14 -17.61
N PRO A 20 10.71 0.00 -17.57
CA PRO A 20 11.10 -1.15 -18.38
C PRO A 20 10.72 -0.92 -19.84
N ASP A 21 11.67 -1.17 -20.76
CA ASP A 21 11.42 -1.33 -22.21
C ASP A 21 10.35 -0.36 -22.79
N LEU A 22 10.64 0.94 -22.71
CA LEU A 22 9.81 2.04 -23.25
C LEU A 22 8.41 2.25 -22.60
N SER A 23 8.04 1.46 -21.58
CA SER A 23 6.81 1.66 -20.82
C SER A 23 7.10 2.30 -19.47
N ILE A 24 6.43 3.42 -19.18
CA ILE A 24 6.44 3.99 -17.82
C ILE A 24 5.35 3.28 -17.02
N SER A 25 5.79 2.61 -15.96
CA SER A 25 4.92 2.00 -14.96
C SER A 25 5.24 2.61 -13.60
N ALA A 26 4.24 3.12 -12.89
CA ALA A 26 4.44 3.62 -11.53
C ALA A 26 3.62 2.82 -10.52
N TYR A 27 4.17 2.73 -9.31
CA TYR A 27 3.53 2.06 -8.18
C TYR A 27 3.79 2.83 -6.88
N CYS A 28 2.83 2.73 -5.96
CA CYS A 28 2.95 3.34 -4.64
C CYS A 28 3.59 2.36 -3.65
N LEU A 29 4.66 2.80 -3.00
CA LEU A 29 5.18 2.15 -1.81
C LEU A 29 4.43 2.69 -0.59
N CYS A 30 3.59 1.85 0.00
CA CYS A 30 2.77 2.24 1.13
C CYS A 30 3.53 2.18 2.45
N LYS A 31 3.24 3.16 3.31
CA LYS A 31 3.73 3.17 4.68
C LYS A 31 3.10 1.99 5.44
N ASN A 32 3.83 1.49 6.43
CA ASN A 32 3.34 0.44 7.31
C ASN A 32 2.01 0.88 7.94
N GLY A 33 0.95 0.09 7.74
CA GLY A 33 -0.41 0.46 8.10
C GLY A 33 -1.31 0.85 6.91
N TYR A 34 -0.80 0.93 5.68
CA TYR A 34 -1.56 1.29 4.47
C TYR A 34 -1.30 0.35 3.28
N THR A 35 -2.32 0.12 2.47
CA THR A 35 -2.32 -0.77 1.30
C THR A 35 -3.28 -0.24 0.21
N GLY A 36 -3.40 -0.94 -0.90
CA GLY A 36 -4.15 -0.47 -2.08
C GLY A 36 -3.23 0.12 -3.16
N LYS A 37 -3.80 0.45 -4.32
CA LYS A 37 -3.02 0.94 -5.48
C LYS A 37 -2.37 2.29 -5.19
N PHE A 38 -3.04 3.10 -4.37
CA PHE A 38 -2.67 4.45 -3.99
C PHE A 38 -2.41 4.58 -2.49
N CYS A 39 -2.30 3.47 -1.76
CA CYS A 39 -2.21 3.47 -0.28
C CYS A 39 -3.46 4.04 0.39
N GLU A 40 -4.60 3.95 -0.29
CA GLU A 40 -5.89 4.49 0.12
C GLU A 40 -6.59 3.64 1.18
N ILE A 41 -6.13 2.41 1.39
CA ILE A 41 -6.71 1.45 2.32
C ILE A 41 -5.84 1.40 3.57
N GLU A 42 -6.40 1.71 4.74
CA GLU A 42 -5.70 1.52 6.02
C GLU A 42 -5.76 0.03 6.41
N TYR A 43 -4.62 -0.61 6.64
CA TYR A 43 -4.53 -1.98 7.16
C TYR A 43 -3.87 -1.99 8.54
N PHE A 44 -4.54 -2.53 9.54
CA PHE A 44 -3.94 -2.72 10.86
C PHE A 44 -3.38 -4.14 10.97
N GLN A 45 -2.10 -4.26 11.36
CA GLN A 45 -1.48 -5.54 11.68
C GLN A 45 -1.66 -5.83 13.17
N CYS A 46 -2.32 -6.94 13.55
CA CYS A 46 -2.20 -7.36 14.95
C CYS A 46 -0.75 -7.77 15.21
N GLN A 47 -0.24 -7.26 16.31
CA GLN A 47 1.09 -7.53 16.80
C GLN A 47 1.21 -9.03 17.14
N GLY A 48 2.02 -9.79 16.39
CA GLY A 48 2.30 -11.20 16.74
C GLY A 48 2.68 -12.20 15.64
N ASN A 49 2.68 -11.84 14.35
CA ASN A 49 2.94 -12.72 13.17
C ASN A 49 1.71 -13.43 12.57
N GLY A 50 0.75 -12.69 12.00
CA GLY A 50 -0.32 -13.27 11.18
C GLY A 50 -1.02 -12.21 10.34
N ARG A 51 -1.32 -12.50 9.07
CA ARG A 51 -1.94 -11.55 8.11
C ARG A 51 -3.43 -11.35 8.42
N PHE A 52 -3.94 -10.10 8.32
CA PHE A 52 -5.34 -9.75 8.56
C PHE A 52 -6.08 -9.37 7.27
N LEU A 53 -7.38 -9.72 7.21
CA LEU A 53 -8.30 -9.44 6.10
C LEU A 53 -9.44 -8.47 6.46
N ASP A 54 -9.59 -8.03 7.72
CA ASP A 54 -10.71 -7.15 8.11
C ASP A 54 -10.45 -6.33 9.40
N GLN A 55 -11.32 -5.34 9.59
CA GLN A 55 -11.18 -4.12 10.37
C GLN A 55 -11.66 -4.19 11.84
N TYR A 56 -12.13 -5.33 12.38
CA TYR A 56 -12.73 -5.29 13.74
C TYR A 56 -12.45 -6.43 14.73
N ASN A 57 -11.65 -7.46 14.45
CA ASN A 57 -11.42 -8.51 15.46
C ASN A 57 -9.97 -8.95 15.57
N CYS A 58 -9.15 -8.13 16.23
CA CYS A 58 -7.95 -8.62 16.91
C CYS A 58 -8.35 -9.31 18.22
N ALA A 59 -9.19 -10.35 18.14
CA ALA A 59 -9.57 -11.12 19.31
C ALA A 59 -8.36 -11.97 19.72
N ASN A 60 -7.69 -11.54 20.79
CA ASN A 60 -6.63 -12.22 21.50
C ASN A 60 -6.67 -13.73 21.26
N GLY A 61 -5.71 -14.24 20.49
CA GLY A 61 -5.46 -15.66 20.40
C GLY A 61 -5.27 -16.18 21.82
N LYS A 62 -6.19 -17.04 22.27
CA LYS A 62 -5.98 -17.83 23.48
C LYS A 62 -4.71 -18.65 23.37
#